data_AF-A0A954ZUZ6-F1
#
_entry.id   AF-A0A954ZUZ6-F1
#
_cell.length_a   1.000
_cell.length_b   1.000
_cell.length_c   1.000
_cell.angle_alpha   90.00
_cell.angle_beta   90.00
_cell.angle_gamma   90.00
#
_symmetry.space_group_name_H-M   'P 1'
#
loop_
_entity.id
_entity.type
_entity.pdbx_description
1 polymer ?
#
loop_
_entity_poly.entity_id
_entity_poly.type
_entity_poly.pdbx_seq_one_letter_code
_entity_poly.pdbx_strand_id
1 'polypeptide(L)'
;MTHAQLTAELVHDLIVEPLPTLDICAKHELNLTQLRQLLESDEFTAIISELDTIDRLRIPVFRRRAINTLEAIMLQQPTTPTHAETIRKAAAHYLRSTASTESTPTEPQAAPDPHPESTTNSAATNPESHQHTPHTQTPVPQHEFPPDDSTPTTAIVSACGQPTAHDPPPSHRQSA
;
A
#
# COMPACT_ATOMS: atom_id res chain seq x y z
N MET A 1 29.37 30.73 -4.18
CA MET A 1 28.18 30.06 -4.73
C MET A 1 27.99 28.81 -3.89
N THR A 2 26.93 28.77 -3.08
CA THR A 2 26.58 27.59 -2.28
C THR A 2 26.13 26.48 -3.23
N HIS A 3 26.84 25.36 -3.23
CA HIS A 3 26.41 24.17 -3.97
C HIS A 3 25.11 23.67 -3.34
N ALA A 4 24.05 23.58 -4.15
CA ALA A 4 22.83 22.91 -3.74
C ALA A 4 23.16 21.43 -3.56
N GLN A 5 22.79 20.86 -2.40
CA GLN A 5 23.09 19.47 -2.04
C GLN A 5 21.79 18.72 -1.83
N LEU A 6 21.77 17.44 -2.21
CA LEU A 6 20.64 16.57 -1.98
C LEU A 6 20.60 16.17 -0.50
N THR A 7 19.57 16.60 0.24
CA THR A 7 19.40 16.26 1.67
C THR A 7 18.30 15.22 1.84
N ALA A 8 18.34 14.49 2.96
CA ALA A 8 17.29 13.50 3.27
C ALA A 8 15.90 14.14 3.38
N GLU A 9 15.80 15.35 3.92
CA GLU A 9 14.54 16.11 4.00
C GLU A 9 14.03 16.51 2.61
N LEU A 10 14.92 16.95 1.72
CA LEU A 10 14.56 17.26 0.35
C LEU A 10 14.04 16.02 -0.39
N VAL A 11 14.70 14.87 -0.22
CA VAL A 11 14.26 13.59 -0.81
C VAL A 11 12.89 13.18 -0.26
N HIS A 12 12.67 13.35 1.05
CA HIS A 12 11.36 13.07 1.67
C HIS A 12 10.25 13.92 1.06
N ASP A 13 10.45 15.23 0.93
CA ASP A 13 9.47 16.16 0.36
C ASP A 13 9.28 16.00 -1.15
N LEU A 14 10.21 15.34 -1.84
CA LEU A 14 10.10 15.02 -3.27
C LEU A 14 9.35 13.72 -3.53
N ILE A 15 9.48 12.74 -2.63
CA ILE A 15 9.06 11.36 -2.89
C ILE A 15 7.94 10.91 -1.96
N VAL A 16 8.09 11.12 -0.65
CA VAL A 16 7.16 10.59 0.37
C VAL A 16 5.97 11.52 0.55
N GLU A 17 6.23 12.81 0.69
CA GLU A 17 5.21 13.84 0.85
C GLU A 17 5.42 14.91 -0.23
N PRO A 18 5.00 14.65 -1.49
CA PRO A 18 5.32 15.50 -2.62
C PRO A 18 4.69 16.89 -2.44
N LEU A 19 5.53 17.88 -2.17
CA LEU A 19 5.13 19.28 -2.09
C LEU A 19 5.14 19.94 -3.48
N PRO A 20 4.38 21.03 -3.68
CA PRO A 20 4.49 21.85 -4.88
C PRO A 20 5.92 22.37 -5.08
N THR A 21 6.38 22.44 -6.33
CA THR A 21 7.77 22.81 -6.66
C THR A 21 8.22 24.13 -6.03
N LEU A 22 7.35 25.14 -5.99
CA LEU A 22 7.66 26.44 -5.38
C LEU A 22 7.79 26.35 -3.86
N ASP A 23 7.01 25.48 -3.21
CA ASP A 23 7.07 25.26 -1.77
C ASP A 23 8.35 24.50 -1.39
N ILE A 24 8.78 23.55 -2.22
CA ILE A 24 10.08 22.88 -2.07
C ILE A 24 11.21 23.90 -2.19
N CYS A 25 11.18 24.75 -3.23
CA CYS A 25 12.15 25.82 -3.41
C CYS A 25 12.21 26.78 -2.21
N ALA A 26 11.06 27.18 -1.68
CA ALA A 26 10.98 28.07 -0.52
C ALA A 26 11.49 27.39 0.76
N LYS A 27 11.10 26.14 1.01
CA LYS A 27 11.47 25.38 2.21
C LYS A 27 12.96 25.05 2.26
N HIS A 28 13.56 24.70 1.12
CA HIS A 28 14.96 24.26 1.02
C HIS A 28 15.93 25.38 0.57
N GLU A 29 15.44 26.62 0.48
CA GLU A 29 16.22 27.79 0.02
C GLU A 29 16.87 27.58 -1.37
N LEU A 30 16.17 26.88 -2.25
CA LEU A 30 16.63 26.57 -3.61
C LEU A 30 15.94 27.46 -4.64
N ASN A 31 16.69 27.87 -5.66
CA ASN A 31 16.06 28.38 -6.88
C ASN A 31 15.65 27.23 -7.83
N LEU A 32 14.78 27.52 -8.79
CA LEU A 32 14.27 26.52 -9.74
C LEU A 32 15.36 25.85 -10.56
N THR A 33 16.44 26.55 -10.90
CA THR A 33 17.56 26.00 -11.66
C THR A 33 18.35 25.00 -10.81
N GLN A 34 18.60 25.32 -9.54
CA GLN A 34 19.26 24.43 -8.59
C GLN A 34 18.44 23.17 -8.33
N LEU A 35 17.12 23.32 -8.11
CA LEU A 35 16.24 22.17 -7.92
C LEU A 35 16.23 21.28 -9.16
N ARG A 36 16.16 21.85 -10.37
CA ARG A 36 16.26 21.08 -11.61
C ARG A 36 17.59 20.32 -11.69
N GLN A 37 18.71 20.99 -11.45
CA GLN A 37 20.03 20.35 -11.48
C GLN A 37 20.15 19.20 -10.49
N LEU A 38 19.54 19.32 -9.30
CA LEU A 38 19.50 18.23 -8.32
C LEU A 38 18.66 17.05 -8.82
N LEU A 39 17.49 17.31 -9.41
CA LEU A 39 16.62 16.25 -9.94
C LEU A 39 17.19 15.56 -11.19
N GLU A 40 17.99 16.28 -11.98
CA GLU A 40 18.70 15.74 -13.14
C GLU A 40 20.06 15.12 -12.78
N SER A 41 20.46 15.14 -11.50
CA SER A 41 21.75 14.60 -11.07
C SER A 41 21.76 13.07 -11.07
N ASP A 42 22.96 12.50 -11.30
CA ASP A 42 23.18 11.05 -11.20
C ASP A 42 22.90 10.53 -9.79
N GLU A 43 23.15 11.34 -8.76
CA GLU A 43 22.90 11.00 -7.36
C GLU A 43 21.39 10.80 -7.09
N PHE A 44 20.56 11.73 -7.54
CA PHE A 44 19.10 11.58 -7.41
C PHE A 44 18.58 10.39 -8.21
N THR A 45 19.11 10.18 -9.42
CA THR A 45 18.76 9.02 -10.27
C THR A 45 19.12 7.69 -9.57
N ALA A 46 20.29 7.61 -8.93
CA ALA A 46 20.70 6.44 -8.16
C ALA A 46 19.75 6.17 -6.99
N ILE A 47 19.35 7.21 -6.24
CA ILE A 47 18.39 7.09 -5.13
C ILE A 47 17.05 6.55 -5.60
N ILE A 48 16.50 7.06 -6.70
CA ILE A 48 15.23 6.55 -7.26
C ILE A 48 15.36 5.08 -7.66
N SER A 49 16.47 4.69 -8.28
CA SER A 49 16.74 3.30 -8.66
C SER A 49 16.86 2.36 -7.44
N GLU A 50 17.53 2.81 -6.39
CA GLU A 50 17.65 2.07 -5.13
C GLU A 50 16.29 1.91 -4.43
N LEU A 51 15.48 2.97 -4.38
CA LEU A 51 14.14 2.92 -3.81
C LEU A 51 13.25 1.91 -4.54
N ASP A 52 13.24 1.93 -5.87
CA ASP A 52 12.49 0.97 -6.68
C ASP A 52 12.99 -0.47 -6.47
N THR A 53 14.29 -0.65 -6.29
CA THR A 53 14.88 -1.96 -5.94
C THR A 53 14.43 -2.42 -4.55
N ILE A 54 14.49 -1.53 -3.56
CA ILE A 54 14.06 -1.81 -2.18
C ILE A 54 12.57 -2.17 -2.15
N ASP A 55 11.72 -1.41 -2.83
CA ASP A 55 10.28 -1.69 -2.83
C ASP A 55 9.98 -3.04 -3.51
N ARG A 56 10.65 -3.37 -4.62
CA ARG A 56 10.55 -4.71 -5.21
C ARG A 56 10.97 -5.81 -4.25
N LEU A 57 12.04 -5.62 -3.48
CA LEU A 57 12.50 -6.58 -2.47
C LEU A 57 11.57 -6.68 -1.26
N ARG A 58 10.85 -5.60 -0.93
CA ARG A 58 9.91 -5.55 0.20
C ARG A 58 8.56 -6.20 -0.13
N ILE A 59 8.12 -6.20 -1.38
CA ILE A 59 6.84 -6.79 -1.80
C ILE A 59 6.67 -8.24 -1.28
N PRO A 60 7.63 -9.18 -1.48
CA PRO A 60 7.51 -10.54 -0.95
C PRO A 60 7.37 -10.60 0.57
N VAL A 61 8.08 -9.72 1.29
CA VAL A 61 8.06 -9.66 2.75
C VAL A 61 6.69 -9.20 3.25
N PHE A 62 6.15 -8.13 2.67
CA PHE A 62 4.80 -7.64 3.00
C PHE A 62 3.73 -8.66 2.65
N ARG A 63 3.83 -9.29 1.47
CA ARG A 63 2.91 -10.35 1.06
C ARG A 63 2.94 -11.53 2.03
N ARG A 64 4.12 -12.00 2.44
CA ARG A 64 4.26 -13.08 3.43
C ARG A 64 3.65 -12.69 4.78
N ARG A 65 3.89 -11.47 5.27
CA ARG A 65 3.29 -10.99 6.52
C ARG A 65 1.76 -10.95 6.44
N ALA A 66 1.21 -10.50 5.32
CA ALA A 66 -0.23 -10.49 5.08
C ALA A 66 -0.81 -11.91 5.07
N ILE A 67 -0.16 -12.86 4.38
CA ILE A 67 -0.55 -14.27 4.34
C ILE A 67 -0.58 -14.86 5.76
N ASN A 68 0.48 -14.68 6.55
CA ASN A 68 0.56 -15.18 7.92
C ASN A 68 -0.55 -14.59 8.82
N THR A 69 -0.91 -13.32 8.59
CA THR A 69 -2.00 -12.66 9.34
C THR A 69 -3.35 -13.27 8.98
N LEU A 70 -3.59 -13.52 7.69
CA LEU A 70 -4.83 -14.17 7.22
C LEU A 70 -4.95 -15.60 7.76
N GLU A 71 -3.85 -16.36 7.78
CA GLU A 71 -3.79 -17.69 8.38
C GLU A 71 -4.13 -17.64 9.88
N ALA A 72 -3.51 -16.72 10.62
CA ALA A 72 -3.77 -16.55 12.05
C ALA A 72 -5.24 -16.20 12.35
N ILE A 73 -5.90 -15.42 11.49
CA ILE A 73 -7.35 -15.11 11.62
C ILE A 73 -8.19 -16.35 11.30
N MET A 74 -7.84 -17.09 10.25
CA MET A 74 -8.58 -18.28 9.82
C MET A 74 -8.62 -19.38 10.89
N LEU A 75 -7.57 -19.48 11.71
CA LEU A 75 -7.45 -20.49 12.78
C LEU A 75 -8.22 -20.12 14.06
N GLN A 76 -8.83 -18.94 14.14
CA GLN A 76 -9.59 -18.51 15.32
C GLN A 76 -10.95 -19.23 15.40
N GLN A 77 -11.45 -19.43 16.62
CA GLN A 77 -12.83 -19.88 16.80
C GLN A 77 -13.83 -18.72 16.65
N PRO A 78 -14.94 -18.90 15.92
CA PRO A 78 -15.95 -17.87 15.77
C PRO A 78 -16.66 -17.62 17.11
N THR A 79 -16.62 -16.38 17.56
CA THR A 79 -17.28 -15.94 18.80
C THR A 79 -18.60 -15.23 18.55
N THR A 80 -18.82 -14.72 17.34
CA THR A 80 -20.05 -14.04 16.89
C THR A 80 -20.30 -14.30 15.40
N PRO A 81 -21.51 -14.07 14.88
CA PRO A 81 -21.79 -14.18 13.44
C PRO A 81 -20.88 -13.29 12.57
N THR A 82 -20.61 -12.05 13.00
CA THR A 82 -19.69 -11.14 12.30
C THR A 82 -18.26 -11.66 12.31
N HIS A 83 -17.82 -12.24 13.43
CA HIS A 83 -16.49 -12.84 13.51
C HIS A 83 -16.35 -14.05 12.57
N ALA A 84 -17.39 -14.89 12.49
CA ALA A 84 -17.43 -16.00 11.53
C ALA A 84 -17.33 -15.51 10.07
N GLU A 85 -17.95 -14.38 9.74
CA GLU A 85 -17.82 -13.75 8.43
C GLU A 85 -16.38 -13.28 8.15
N THR A 86 -15.73 -12.64 9.13
CA THR A 86 -14.32 -12.22 9.02
C THR A 86 -13.39 -13.41 8.81
N ILE A 87 -13.58 -14.51 9.54
CA ILE A 87 -12.82 -15.76 9.37
C ILE A 87 -13.04 -16.31 7.94
N ARG A 88 -14.29 -16.35 7.46
CA ARG A 88 -14.60 -16.82 6.10
C ARG A 88 -13.93 -15.97 5.03
N LYS A 89 -13.96 -14.64 5.18
CA LYS A 89 -13.28 -13.71 4.27
C LYS A 89 -11.77 -13.90 4.33
N ALA A 90 -11.18 -14.00 5.52
CA ALA A 90 -9.75 -14.24 5.69
C ALA A 90 -9.31 -15.54 5.00
N ALA A 91 -10.07 -16.63 5.16
CA ALA A 91 -9.84 -17.90 4.49
C ALA A 91 -9.90 -17.76 2.95
N ALA A 92 -10.92 -17.08 2.43
CA ALA A 92 -11.05 -16.85 0.98
C ALA A 92 -9.88 -16.03 0.41
N HIS A 93 -9.43 -15.00 1.14
CA HIS A 93 -8.28 -14.18 0.76
C HIS A 93 -6.96 -14.95 0.87
N TYR A 94 -6.80 -15.81 1.87
CA TYR A 94 -5.64 -16.68 2.04
C TYR A 94 -5.50 -17.61 0.82
N LEU A 95 -6.57 -18.35 0.48
CA LEU A 95 -6.59 -19.26 -0.67
C LEU A 95 -6.24 -18.55 -1.98
N ARG A 96 -6.81 -17.36 -2.23
CA ARG A 96 -6.49 -16.58 -3.43
C ARG A 96 -5.02 -16.14 -3.45
N SER A 97 -4.47 -15.75 -2.31
CA SER A 97 -3.11 -15.21 -2.20
C SER A 97 -2.03 -16.27 -2.32
N THR A 98 -2.33 -17.52 -1.94
CA THR A 98 -1.39 -18.66 -2.02
C THR A 98 -1.47 -19.39 -3.35
N ALA A 99 -2.67 -19.48 -3.98
CA ALA A 99 -2.87 -20.18 -5.26
C ALA A 99 -1.99 -19.64 -6.41
N SER A 100 -1.68 -18.34 -6.46
CA SER A 100 -0.79 -17.77 -7.48
C SER A 100 0.68 -18.16 -7.32
N THR A 101 1.06 -18.84 -6.24
CA THR A 101 2.45 -19.24 -5.96
C THR A 101 2.70 -20.72 -6.29
N GLU A 102 1.65 -21.53 -6.41
CA GLU A 102 1.70 -22.98 -6.61
C GLU A 102 1.57 -23.37 -8.10
N SER A 103 2.08 -22.53 -9.00
CA SER A 103 2.23 -22.86 -10.43
C SER A 103 3.70 -23.10 -10.75
N THR A 104 4.30 -24.10 -10.11
CA THR A 104 5.57 -24.67 -10.61
C THR A 104 5.29 -25.42 -11.90
N PRO A 105 5.98 -25.15 -13.01
CA PRO A 105 5.83 -25.92 -14.23
C PRO A 105 6.36 -27.33 -13.97
N THR A 106 5.46 -28.31 -13.90
CA THR A 106 5.83 -29.72 -13.97
C THR A 106 6.46 -29.96 -15.34
N GLU A 107 7.78 -30.15 -15.33
CA GLU A 107 8.59 -30.64 -16.44
C GLU A 107 7.92 -31.89 -17.05
N PRO A 108 7.52 -31.88 -18.34
CA PRO A 108 7.01 -33.07 -19.00
C PRO A 108 8.15 -34.07 -19.15
N GLN A 109 8.16 -35.09 -18.31
CA GLN A 109 9.04 -36.24 -18.42
C GLN A 109 8.78 -36.91 -19.78
N ALA A 110 9.78 -36.80 -20.66
CA ALA A 110 9.80 -37.49 -21.94
C ALA A 110 9.81 -39.01 -21.70
N ALA A 111 8.88 -39.72 -22.33
CA ALA A 111 9.00 -41.14 -22.61
C ALA A 111 8.47 -41.43 -24.03
N PRO A 112 9.25 -42.11 -24.88
CA PRO A 112 8.86 -42.48 -26.24
C PRO A 112 8.16 -43.85 -26.26
N ASP A 113 7.04 -43.99 -26.97
CA ASP A 113 6.89 -44.74 -28.22
C ASP A 113 5.40 -45.06 -28.53
N PRO A 114 5.04 -45.25 -29.81
CA PRO A 114 3.68 -45.22 -30.31
C PRO A 114 3.03 -46.61 -30.31
N HIS A 115 1.71 -46.65 -30.20
CA HIS A 115 0.92 -47.64 -30.93
C HIS A 115 -0.42 -47.04 -31.37
N PRO A 116 -0.86 -47.27 -32.61
CA PRO A 116 -2.09 -46.71 -33.14
C PRO A 116 -3.22 -47.73 -33.02
N GLU A 117 -4.38 -47.33 -32.49
CA GLU A 117 -5.65 -47.93 -32.92
C GLU A 117 -6.75 -46.87 -32.98
N SER A 118 -7.33 -46.79 -34.16
CA SER A 118 -8.47 -45.98 -34.56
C SER A 118 -9.72 -46.35 -33.77
N THR A 119 -10.48 -45.35 -33.32
CA THR A 119 -11.95 -45.42 -33.41
C THR A 119 -12.51 -44.02 -33.64
N THR A 120 -12.96 -43.82 -34.87
CA THR A 120 -13.90 -42.79 -35.30
C THR A 120 -15.20 -42.88 -34.49
N ASN A 121 -15.73 -41.75 -34.03
CA ASN A 121 -17.13 -41.38 -34.27
C ASN A 121 -17.41 -39.91 -33.90
N SER A 122 -17.81 -39.19 -34.95
CA SER A 122 -18.65 -38.01 -35.07
C SER A 122 -19.40 -37.53 -33.82
N ALA A 123 -19.36 -36.21 -33.58
CA ALA A 123 -20.53 -35.34 -33.76
C ALA A 123 -20.11 -33.87 -33.64
N ALA A 124 -20.26 -33.15 -34.75
CA ALA A 124 -20.26 -31.71 -34.79
C ALA A 124 -21.50 -31.16 -34.08
N THR A 125 -21.33 -30.19 -33.19
CA THR A 125 -22.29 -29.08 -33.01
C THR A 125 -21.66 -27.97 -32.17
N ASN A 126 -21.40 -26.84 -32.83
CA ASN A 126 -21.39 -25.48 -32.28
C ASN A 126 -22.45 -24.75 -33.14
N PRO A 127 -23.03 -23.57 -32.79
CA PRO A 127 -22.91 -22.75 -31.58
C PRO A 127 -24.27 -22.18 -31.06
N GLU A 128 -24.34 -21.70 -29.82
CA GLU A 128 -25.37 -20.73 -29.39
C GLU A 128 -24.76 -19.89 -28.25
N SER A 129 -24.25 -18.68 -28.48
CA SER A 129 -24.94 -17.41 -28.74
C SER A 129 -25.93 -17.02 -27.64
N HIS A 130 -25.42 -16.73 -26.44
CA HIS A 130 -26.10 -15.87 -25.49
C HIS A 130 -25.27 -14.62 -25.22
N GLN A 131 -25.57 -13.58 -26.00
CA GLN A 131 -25.29 -12.20 -25.64
C GLN A 131 -26.08 -11.88 -24.36
N HIS A 132 -25.38 -11.65 -23.26
CA HIS A 132 -25.92 -10.88 -22.15
C HIS A 132 -25.36 -9.46 -22.25
N THR A 133 -26.24 -8.55 -22.62
CA THR A 133 -26.06 -7.10 -22.56
C THR A 133 -25.79 -6.66 -21.12
N PRO A 134 -24.84 -5.73 -20.87
CA PRO A 134 -24.76 -5.06 -19.58
C PRO A 134 -25.87 -4.02 -19.48
N HIS A 135 -26.75 -4.16 -18.48
CA HIS A 135 -27.69 -3.10 -18.12
C HIS A 135 -26.92 -1.94 -17.50
N THR A 136 -26.80 -0.86 -18.28
CA THR A 136 -26.53 0.49 -17.80
C THR A 136 -27.73 0.99 -17.00
N GLN A 137 -27.56 1.26 -15.70
CA GLN A 137 -28.46 2.12 -14.94
C GLN A 137 -27.68 3.01 -13.97
N THR A 138 -27.54 4.27 -14.38
CA THR A 138 -27.45 5.48 -13.55
C THR A 138 -28.12 6.58 -14.39
N PRO A 139 -28.75 7.64 -13.85
CA PRO A 139 -28.96 8.03 -12.45
C PRO A 139 -30.44 8.42 -12.12
N VAL A 140 -30.79 8.52 -10.84
CA VAL A 140 -31.82 9.48 -10.39
C VAL A 140 -31.32 10.17 -9.11
N PRO A 141 -31.12 11.51 -9.12
CA PRO A 141 -30.71 12.27 -7.95
C PRO A 141 -31.89 13.06 -7.38
N GLN A 142 -32.52 12.65 -6.28
CA GLN A 142 -33.39 13.54 -5.48
C GLN A 142 -33.53 13.06 -4.03
N HIS A 143 -32.88 13.76 -3.10
CA HIS A 143 -33.47 14.28 -1.86
C HIS A 143 -32.35 15.03 -1.11
N GLU A 144 -32.28 16.36 -1.22
CA GLU A 144 -32.99 17.33 -0.35
C GLU A 144 -32.26 17.50 0.98
N PHE A 145 -31.38 18.50 0.99
CA PHE A 145 -30.92 19.17 2.20
C PHE A 145 -32.09 19.89 2.86
N PRO A 146 -32.21 19.83 4.19
CA PRO A 146 -32.52 21.01 4.96
C PRO A 146 -31.23 21.58 5.59
N PRO A 147 -31.11 22.92 5.66
CA PRO A 147 -30.00 23.60 6.32
C PRO A 147 -30.24 23.56 7.83
N ASP A 148 -29.21 23.24 8.61
CA ASP A 148 -29.21 23.63 10.03
C ASP A 148 -28.00 24.53 10.30
N ASP A 149 -28.37 25.79 10.46
CA ASP A 149 -27.57 26.92 10.88
C ASP A 149 -27.42 26.80 12.40
N SER A 150 -26.22 26.49 12.88
CA SER A 150 -25.86 26.66 14.29
C SER A 150 -24.36 26.90 14.42
N THR A 151 -24.06 28.19 14.46
CA THR A 151 -22.87 28.91 14.93
C THR A 151 -22.03 28.25 16.04
N PRO A 152 -20.74 28.66 16.17
CA PRO A 152 -19.74 27.97 16.98
C PRO A 152 -19.94 28.21 18.47
N THR A 153 -20.02 27.14 19.27
CA THR A 153 -19.87 27.24 20.72
C THR A 153 -18.38 27.29 21.06
N THR A 154 -17.89 28.52 21.20
CA THR A 154 -16.69 28.86 21.97
C THR A 154 -16.93 28.49 23.44
N ALA A 155 -16.28 27.43 23.93
CA ALA A 155 -16.11 27.22 25.37
C ALA A 155 -14.66 27.54 25.75
N ILE A 156 -14.44 28.79 26.13
CA ILE A 156 -13.30 29.23 26.94
C ILE A 156 -13.68 28.98 28.41
N VAL A 157 -12.99 28.08 29.10
CA VAL A 157 -12.69 28.12 30.54
C VAL A 157 -11.33 27.42 30.70
N SER A 158 -10.22 28.16 30.70
CA SER A 158 -9.57 28.78 31.87
C SER A 158 -8.92 27.78 32.85
N ALA A 159 -7.60 27.70 32.73
CA ALA A 159 -6.56 27.70 33.76
C ALA A 159 -6.81 26.99 35.11
N CYS A 160 -6.01 25.95 35.38
CA CYS A 160 -5.10 25.84 36.53
C CYS A 160 -4.35 24.50 36.48
N GLY A 161 -3.03 24.53 36.30
CA GLY A 161 -2.20 23.32 36.31
C GLY A 161 -0.77 23.60 35.84
N GLN A 162 -0.07 24.48 36.54
CA GLN A 162 1.37 24.70 36.35
C GLN A 162 2.21 23.52 36.87
N PRO A 163 3.48 23.42 36.45
CA PRO A 163 4.20 22.17 36.25
C PRO A 163 4.93 21.71 37.51
N THR A 164 4.97 20.41 37.75
CA THR A 164 5.94 19.84 38.69
C THR A 164 7.26 19.66 37.95
N ALA A 165 8.21 20.54 38.27
CA ALA A 165 9.60 20.44 37.89
C ALA A 165 10.15 19.06 38.27
N HIS A 166 10.62 18.32 37.26
CA HIS A 166 11.44 17.14 37.49
C HIS A 166 12.87 17.62 37.73
N ASP A 167 13.24 17.63 39.01
CA ASP A 167 14.59 17.88 39.51
C ASP A 167 15.56 16.81 38.94
N PRO A 168 16.66 17.18 38.26
CA PRO A 168 17.71 16.23 37.91
C PRO A 168 18.65 15.99 39.11
N PRO A 169 19.05 14.73 39.40
CA PRO A 169 19.97 14.45 40.50
C PRO A 169 21.37 15.02 40.23
N PRO A 170 22.09 15.45 41.29
CA PRO A 170 23.37 16.11 41.16
C PRO A 170 24.48 15.18 40.66
N SER A 171 25.24 15.71 39.70
CA SER A 171 26.52 15.18 39.24
C SER A 171 27.52 15.14 40.39
N HIS A 172 27.90 13.95 40.83
CA HIS A 172 29.10 13.76 41.63
C HIS A 172 30.33 13.85 40.72
N ARG A 173 30.97 15.03 40.77
CA ARG A 173 32.32 15.26 40.27
C ARG A 173 33.33 14.92 41.37
N GLN A 174 34.46 14.41 40.90
CA GLN A 174 35.61 13.78 41.58
C GLN A 174 36.26 14.55 42.74
N SER A 175 36.86 13.78 43.65
CA SER A 175 38.16 13.96 44.35
C SER A 175 38.37 12.65 45.14
N ALA A 176 39.47 11.89 45.11
CA ALA A 176 40.87 12.15 44.77
C ALA A 176 41.52 10.88 44.17
#